data_AF-A0A8H7ACT6-F1
#
_entry.id   AF-A0A8H7ACT6-F1
#
_cell.length_a   1.000
_cell.length_b   1.000
_cell.length_c   1.000
_cell.angle_alpha   90.00
_cell.angle_beta   90.00
_cell.angle_gamma   90.00
#
_symmetry.space_group_name_H-M   'P 1'
#
loop_
_entity.id
_entity.type
_entity.pdbx_description
1 polymer ?
#
loop_
_entity_poly.entity_id
_entity_poly.type
_entity_poly.pdbx_seq_one_letter_code
_entity_poly.pdbx_strand_id
1 'polypeptide(L)'
;MARLWQEYAKADHRWGGADLTVISLELLTVGLAGPCATYIAFLISQIVPKPAGRERANLQAKMWFLATTLATAELYGGFMTFCPEWLSGNTQLAADDPVYLWLYLVFFNVLWVFIPAWVLWEAWKEVSGTFERAGQMTGWEKGK
;
A
#
# COMPACT_ATOMS: atom_id res chain seq x y z
N MET A 1 19.75 -11.06 4.89
CA MET A 1 18.28 -11.09 4.93
C MET A 1 17.72 -11.99 6.04
N ALA A 2 18.12 -13.27 6.16
CA ALA A 2 17.59 -14.17 7.20
C ALA A 2 17.71 -13.65 8.65
N ARG A 3 18.80 -12.97 9.00
CA ARG A 3 18.99 -12.39 10.34
C ARG A 3 17.97 -11.31 10.69
N LEU A 4 17.53 -10.52 9.72
CA LEU A 4 16.51 -9.48 9.97
C LEU A 4 15.18 -10.12 10.36
N TRP A 5 14.79 -11.18 9.65
CA TRP A 5 13.59 -11.95 9.96
C TRP A 5 13.68 -12.68 11.30
N GLN A 6 14.86 -13.20 11.65
CA GLN A 6 15.09 -13.79 12.97
C GLN A 6 14.95 -12.77 14.10
N GLU A 7 15.36 -11.52 13.89
CA GLU A 7 15.17 -10.45 14.87
C GLU A 7 13.70 -10.03 14.97
N TYR A 8 13.00 -9.89 13.84
CA TYR A 8 11.56 -9.59 13.85
C TYR A 8 10.72 -10.73 14.45
N ALA A 9 11.16 -11.99 14.28
CA ALA A 9 10.53 -13.17 14.87
C ALA A 9 10.54 -13.19 16.41
N LYS A 10 11.34 -12.33 17.05
CA LYS A 10 11.28 -12.11 18.50
C LYS A 10 10.05 -11.29 18.90
N ALA A 11 9.59 -10.40 18.03
CA ALA A 11 8.39 -9.58 18.24
C ALA A 11 7.11 -10.30 17.77
N ASP A 12 7.18 -11.02 16.65
CA ASP A 12 6.08 -11.84 16.12
C ASP A 12 6.60 -13.23 15.73
N HIS A 13 6.32 -14.22 16.57
CA HIS A 13 6.89 -15.57 16.45
C HIS A 13 6.49 -16.30 15.16
N ARG A 14 5.40 -15.88 14.50
CA ARG A 14 4.95 -16.47 13.23
C ARG A 14 5.99 -16.32 12.12
N TRP A 15 6.78 -15.24 12.16
CA TRP A 15 7.85 -14.96 11.19
C TRP A 15 9.10 -15.83 11.38
N GLY A 16 9.20 -16.54 12.50
CA GLY A 16 10.27 -17.51 12.76
C GLY A 16 9.99 -18.90 12.19
N GLY A 17 8.76 -19.16 11.75
CA GLY A 17 8.29 -20.45 11.27
C GLY A 17 7.56 -20.37 9.93
N ALA A 18 6.83 -21.45 9.60
CA ALA A 18 6.05 -21.55 8.37
C ALA A 18 4.56 -21.30 8.63
N ASP A 19 4.22 -20.14 9.18
CA ASP A 19 2.82 -19.76 9.39
C ASP A 19 2.10 -19.59 8.04
N LEU A 20 1.00 -20.33 7.84
CA LEU A 20 0.31 -20.37 6.56
C LEU A 20 -0.34 -19.04 6.19
N THR A 21 -0.81 -18.27 7.17
CA THR A 21 -1.41 -16.96 6.93
C THR A 21 -0.34 -15.97 6.48
N VAL A 22 0.77 -15.90 7.20
CA VAL A 22 1.90 -15.03 6.85
C VAL A 22 2.48 -15.40 5.50
N ILE A 23 2.76 -16.70 5.24
CA ILE A 23 3.30 -17.14 3.94
C ILE A 23 2.34 -16.79 2.79
N SER A 24 1.04 -17.03 2.97
CA SER A 24 0.05 -16.77 1.92
C SER A 24 -0.03 -15.28 1.56
N LEU A 25 0.10 -14.40 2.55
CA LEU A 25 0.18 -12.96 2.34
C LEU A 25 1.50 -12.56 1.65
N GLU A 26 2.63 -13.08 2.14
CA GLU A 26 3.96 -12.72 1.63
C GLU A 26 4.18 -13.16 0.18
N LEU A 27 3.59 -14.28 -0.25
CA LEU A 27 3.64 -14.68 -1.66
C LEU A 27 2.97 -13.64 -2.58
N LEU A 28 1.86 -13.03 -2.13
CA LEU A 28 1.19 -11.97 -2.89
C LEU A 28 1.97 -10.66 -2.80
N THR A 29 2.48 -10.28 -1.63
CA THR A 29 3.21 -9.01 -1.49
C THR A 29 4.54 -9.06 -2.25
N VAL A 30 5.31 -10.14 -2.13
CA VAL A 30 6.58 -10.28 -2.85
C VAL A 30 6.36 -10.53 -4.34
N GLY A 31 5.41 -11.40 -4.69
CA GLY A 31 5.18 -11.81 -6.08
C GLY A 31 4.41 -10.80 -6.93
N LEU A 32 3.53 -10.00 -6.32
CA LEU A 32 2.67 -9.05 -7.04
C LEU A 32 2.91 -7.60 -6.58
N ALA A 33 2.88 -7.34 -5.28
CA ALA A 33 2.97 -5.97 -4.75
C ALA A 33 4.34 -5.33 -5.06
N GLY A 34 5.44 -6.07 -4.85
CA GLY A 34 6.81 -5.60 -5.13
C GLY A 34 7.03 -5.21 -6.61
N PRO A 35 6.72 -6.09 -7.58
CA PRO A 35 6.77 -5.76 -9.00
C PRO A 35 5.84 -4.59 -9.36
N CYS A 36 4.63 -4.54 -8.80
CA CYS A 36 3.68 -3.45 -9.02
C CYS A 36 4.26 -2.10 -8.53
N ALA A 37 4.82 -2.06 -7.32
CA ALA A 37 5.47 -0.88 -6.75
C ALA A 37 6.64 -0.40 -7.62
N THR A 38 7.46 -1.33 -8.11
CA THR A 38 8.57 -1.02 -9.03
C THR A 38 8.06 -0.43 -10.34
N TYR A 39 6.97 -0.98 -10.87
CA TYR A 39 6.35 -0.47 -12.09
C TYR A 39 5.72 0.92 -11.88
N ILE A 40 5.10 1.18 -10.72
CA ILE A 40 4.61 2.52 -10.36
C ILE A 40 5.77 3.52 -10.32
N ALA A 41 6.90 3.17 -9.70
CA ALA A 41 8.09 4.03 -9.67
C ALA A 41 8.62 4.32 -11.08
N PHE A 42 8.62 3.31 -11.96
CA PHE A 42 8.95 3.49 -13.38
C PHE A 42 7.95 4.43 -14.09
N LEU A 43 6.65 4.30 -13.84
CA LEU A 43 5.66 5.22 -14.41
C LEU A 43 5.90 6.66 -13.94
N ILE A 44 6.22 6.87 -12.67
CA ILE A 44 6.58 8.20 -12.13
C ILE A 44 7.80 8.75 -12.86
N SER A 45 8.86 7.96 -13.05
CA SER A 45 10.06 8.42 -13.76
C SER A 45 9.79 8.80 -15.23
N GLN A 46 8.77 8.20 -15.86
CA GLN A 46 8.31 8.57 -17.20
C GLN A 46 7.42 9.83 -17.21
N ILE A 47 6.63 10.06 -16.16
CA ILE A 47 5.69 11.19 -16.05
C ILE A 47 6.42 12.51 -15.78
N VAL A 48 7.39 12.50 -14.85
CA VAL A 48 8.11 13.71 -14.40
C VAL A 48 8.68 14.56 -15.54
N PRO A 49 9.41 14.00 -16.54
CA PRO A 49 10.01 14.80 -17.60
C PRO A 49 9.02 15.18 -18.72
N LYS A 50 7.81 14.59 -18.78
CA LYS A 50 6.89 14.80 -19.91
C LYS A 50 6.08 16.10 -19.72
N PRO A 51 5.88 16.90 -20.79
CA PRO A 51 5.01 18.07 -20.71
C PRO A 51 3.54 17.66 -20.54
N ALA A 52 2.70 18.63 -20.15
CA ALA A 52 1.25 18.43 -20.09
C ALA A 52 0.71 18.06 -21.49
N GLY A 53 -0.07 16.99 -21.56
CA GLY A 53 -0.61 16.47 -22.82
C GLY A 53 -1.22 15.08 -22.65
N ARG A 54 -1.76 14.56 -23.76
CA ARG A 54 -2.49 13.27 -23.78
C ARG A 54 -1.64 12.10 -23.29
N GLU A 55 -0.37 12.07 -23.67
CA GLU A 55 0.54 10.99 -23.28
C GLU A 55 0.80 10.99 -21.76
N ARG A 56 1.10 12.16 -21.18
CA ARG A 56 1.28 12.32 -19.72
C ARG A 56 0.01 11.94 -18.96
N ALA A 57 -1.16 12.37 -19.44
CA ALA A 57 -2.44 12.03 -18.83
C ALA A 57 -2.70 10.52 -18.82
N ASN A 58 -2.41 9.82 -19.91
CA ASN A 58 -2.55 8.36 -19.99
C ASN A 58 -1.62 7.63 -19.00
N LEU A 59 -0.37 8.11 -18.83
CA LEU A 59 0.57 7.54 -17.87
C LEU A 59 0.11 7.80 -16.43
N GLN A 60 -0.36 9.01 -16.13
CA GLN A 60 -0.90 9.37 -14.82
C GLN A 60 -2.12 8.52 -14.46
N ALA A 61 -3.04 8.30 -15.41
CA ALA A 61 -4.21 7.44 -15.19
C ALA A 61 -3.81 5.99 -14.83
N LYS A 62 -2.85 5.41 -15.58
CA LYS A 62 -2.31 4.08 -15.28
C LYS A 62 -1.64 4.04 -13.91
N MET A 63 -0.81 5.04 -13.60
CA MET A 63 -0.09 5.13 -12.33
C MET A 63 -1.07 5.22 -11.15
N TRP A 64 -2.07 6.11 -11.22
CA TRP A 64 -3.05 6.27 -10.14
C TRP A 64 -3.94 5.04 -9.96
N PHE A 65 -4.33 4.38 -11.06
CA PHE A 65 -5.07 3.11 -10.99
C PHE A 65 -4.28 2.04 -10.22
N LEU A 66 -3.00 1.85 -10.58
CA LEU A 66 -2.14 0.88 -9.92
C LEU A 66 -1.83 1.27 -8.47
N ALA A 67 -1.53 2.54 -8.21
CA ALA A 67 -1.24 3.03 -6.86
C ALA A 67 -2.44 2.84 -5.92
N THR A 68 -3.67 3.13 -6.40
CA THR A 68 -4.90 2.92 -5.62
C THR A 68 -5.15 1.44 -5.34
N THR A 69 -4.96 0.58 -6.36
CA THR A 69 -5.13 -0.88 -6.23
C THR A 69 -4.13 -1.44 -5.23
N LEU A 70 -2.86 -1.07 -5.36
CA LEU A 70 -1.79 -1.51 -4.47
C LEU A 70 -2.03 -1.02 -3.04
N ALA A 71 -2.32 0.27 -2.84
CA ALA A 71 -2.58 0.82 -1.52
C ALA A 71 -3.78 0.14 -0.82
N THR A 72 -4.83 -0.18 -1.57
CA THR A 72 -5.98 -0.93 -1.02
C THR A 72 -5.56 -2.34 -0.60
N ALA A 73 -4.76 -3.02 -1.41
CA ALA A 73 -4.26 -4.36 -1.10
C ALA A 73 -3.34 -4.36 0.13
N GLU A 74 -2.48 -3.36 0.29
CA GLU A 74 -1.61 -3.20 1.47
C GLU A 74 -2.42 -3.03 2.76
N LEU A 75 -3.46 -2.18 2.74
CA LEU A 75 -4.35 -2.00 3.90
C LEU A 75 -5.08 -3.29 4.27
N TYR A 76 -5.59 -4.00 3.27
CA TYR A 76 -6.26 -5.28 3.47
C TYR A 76 -5.28 -6.34 4.00
N GLY A 77 -4.08 -6.42 3.41
CA GLY A 77 -3.02 -7.33 3.83
C GLY A 77 -2.59 -7.07 5.27
N GLY A 78 -2.35 -5.81 5.63
CA GLY A 78 -2.03 -5.41 7.00
C GLY A 78 -3.13 -5.80 7.99
N PHE A 79 -4.40 -5.60 7.64
CA PHE A 79 -5.51 -6.07 8.48
C PHE A 79 -5.50 -7.59 8.64
N MET A 80 -5.27 -8.35 7.56
CA MET A 80 -5.19 -9.81 7.59
C MET A 80 -3.98 -10.35 8.36
N THR A 81 -2.91 -9.57 8.51
CA THR A 81 -1.76 -9.95 9.34
C THR A 81 -2.10 -9.92 10.84
N PHE A 82 -2.90 -8.94 11.28
CA PHE A 82 -3.17 -8.71 12.71
C PHE A 82 -4.52 -9.22 13.20
N CYS A 83 -5.57 -9.15 12.37
CA CYS A 83 -6.92 -9.57 12.76
C CYS A 83 -6.98 -11.02 13.27
N PRO A 84 -6.33 -12.01 12.62
CA PRO A 84 -6.29 -13.37 13.15
C PRO A 84 -5.65 -13.45 14.55
N GLU A 85 -4.59 -12.69 14.82
CA GLU A 85 -3.96 -12.64 16.16
C GLU A 85 -4.86 -11.98 17.19
N TRP A 86 -5.51 -10.87 16.84
CA TRP A 86 -6.46 -10.22 17.74
C TRP A 86 -7.60 -11.17 18.14
N LEU A 87 -8.05 -12.02 17.20
CA LEU A 87 -9.08 -13.02 17.44
C LEU A 87 -8.56 -14.25 18.20
N SER A 88 -7.28 -14.62 18.06
CA SER A 88 -6.65 -15.75 18.77
C SER A 88 -6.10 -15.37 20.15
N GLY A 89 -6.13 -14.08 20.52
CA GLY A 89 -5.68 -13.58 21.82
C GLY A 89 -4.22 -13.10 21.85
N ASN A 90 -3.64 -12.79 20.69
CA ASN A 90 -2.27 -12.26 20.53
C ASN A 90 -1.17 -13.16 21.08
N THR A 91 -1.37 -14.47 21.04
CA THR A 91 -0.43 -15.42 21.68
C THR A 91 0.94 -15.45 21.01
N GLN A 92 1.03 -15.01 19.75
CA GLN A 92 2.28 -15.01 18.99
C GLN A 92 3.06 -13.68 19.06
N LEU A 93 2.46 -12.64 19.66
CA LEU A 93 3.04 -11.29 19.71
C LEU A 93 3.68 -11.03 21.08
N ALA A 94 4.96 -10.67 21.09
CA ALA A 94 5.69 -10.31 22.31
C ALA A 94 5.32 -8.87 22.74
N ALA A 95 4.19 -8.75 23.42
CA ALA A 95 3.65 -7.46 23.89
C ALA A 95 4.20 -7.00 25.25
N ASP A 96 4.98 -7.83 25.93
CA ASP A 96 5.60 -7.58 27.23
C ASP A 96 6.87 -6.74 27.14
N ASP A 97 7.62 -6.84 26.05
CA ASP A 97 8.78 -5.99 25.78
C ASP A 97 8.33 -4.68 25.08
N PRO A 98 8.60 -3.49 25.66
CA PRO A 98 8.19 -2.22 25.08
C PRO A 98 8.81 -1.92 23.70
N VAL A 99 10.02 -2.42 23.42
CA VAL A 99 10.68 -2.22 22.12
C VAL A 99 9.99 -3.08 21.07
N TYR A 100 9.70 -4.35 21.39
CA TYR A 100 8.97 -5.21 20.46
C TYR A 100 7.54 -4.72 20.22
N LEU A 101 6.85 -4.28 21.26
CA LEU A 101 5.51 -3.73 21.09
C LEU A 101 5.50 -2.41 20.31
N TRP A 102 6.20 -1.38 20.80
CA TRP A 102 6.02 -0.02 20.25
C TRP A 102 6.83 0.23 18.99
N LEU A 103 8.05 -0.28 18.91
CA LEU A 103 8.90 -0.04 17.73
C LEU A 103 8.63 -1.08 16.64
N TYR A 104 8.64 -2.37 16.98
CA TYR A 104 8.55 -3.44 15.97
C TYR A 104 7.11 -3.61 15.49
N LEU A 105 6.17 -3.79 16.41
CA LEU A 105 4.77 -4.06 16.05
C LEU A 105 4.02 -2.77 15.73
N VAL A 106 4.03 -1.75 16.58
CA VAL A 106 3.22 -0.55 16.35
C VAL A 106 3.85 0.35 15.27
N PHE A 107 5.07 0.86 15.48
CA PHE A 107 5.63 1.90 14.61
C PHE A 107 5.76 1.45 13.16
N PHE A 108 6.40 0.30 12.89
CA PHE A 108 6.54 -0.16 11.51
C PHE A 108 5.19 -0.46 10.86
N ASN A 109 4.27 -1.14 11.54
CA ASN A 109 2.98 -1.47 10.90
C ASN A 109 2.06 -0.25 10.73
N VAL A 110 2.18 0.77 11.59
CA VAL A 110 1.49 2.06 11.39
C VAL A 110 1.94 2.73 10.09
N LEU A 111 3.21 2.60 9.68
CA LEU A 111 3.66 3.12 8.38
C LEU A 111 2.95 2.43 7.21
N TRP A 112 2.75 1.10 7.31
CA TRP A 112 2.00 0.31 6.32
C TRP A 112 0.50 0.59 6.31
N VAL A 113 -0.04 1.29 7.31
CA VAL A 113 -1.41 1.80 7.29
C VAL A 113 -1.44 3.23 6.77
N PHE A 114 -0.58 4.09 7.33
CA PHE A 114 -0.59 5.52 7.08
C PHE A 114 -0.22 5.86 5.63
N ILE A 115 0.83 5.25 5.08
CA ILE A 115 1.29 5.55 3.73
C ILE A 115 0.23 5.15 2.69
N PRO A 116 -0.32 3.92 2.70
CA PRO A 116 -1.39 3.56 1.77
C PRO A 116 -2.65 4.41 1.94
N ALA A 117 -3.06 4.73 3.17
CA ALA A 117 -4.21 5.61 3.41
C ALA A 117 -4.00 7.01 2.81
N TRP A 118 -2.78 7.56 2.96
CA TRP A 118 -2.43 8.83 2.33
C TRP A 118 -2.43 8.75 0.80
N VAL A 119 -1.88 7.67 0.21
CA VAL A 119 -1.93 7.44 -1.24
C VAL A 119 -3.38 7.39 -1.75
N LEU A 120 -4.29 6.74 -1.02
CA LEU A 120 -5.72 6.70 -1.38
C LEU A 120 -6.37 8.09 -1.32
N TRP A 121 -6.01 8.91 -0.33
CA TRP A 121 -6.45 10.31 -0.28
C TRP A 121 -5.95 11.08 -1.50
N GLU A 122 -4.64 11.04 -1.79
CA GLU A 122 -4.09 11.73 -2.97
C GLU A 122 -4.76 11.28 -4.27
N ALA A 123 -4.97 9.97 -4.43
CA ALA A 123 -5.68 9.40 -5.58
C ALA A 123 -7.12 9.93 -5.68
N TRP A 124 -7.84 10.01 -4.56
CA TRP A 124 -9.19 10.59 -4.53
C TRP A 124 -9.21 12.03 -5.05
N LYS A 125 -8.31 12.89 -4.57
CA LYS A 125 -8.22 14.30 -5.02
C LYS A 125 -7.96 14.40 -6.52
N GLU A 126 -7.03 13.60 -7.05
CA GLU A 126 -6.67 13.61 -8.47
C GLU A 126 -7.82 13.11 -9.35
N VAL A 127 -8.50 12.05 -8.93
CA VAL A 127 -9.65 11.50 -9.63
C VAL A 127 -10.82 12.48 -9.61
N SER A 128 -11.21 12.99 -8.44
CA SER A 128 -12.29 13.98 -8.31
C SER A 128 -12.01 15.23 -9.13
N GLY A 129 -10.81 15.80 -9.03
CA GLY A 129 -10.42 16.98 -9.80
C GLY A 129 -10.43 16.74 -11.32
N THR A 130 -10.15 15.51 -11.77
CA THR A 130 -10.24 15.15 -13.19
C THR A 130 -11.69 15.10 -13.66
N PHE A 131 -12.59 14.50 -12.87
CA PHE A 131 -14.01 14.44 -13.20
C PHE A 131 -14.68 15.82 -13.18
N GLU A 132 -14.31 16.70 -12.24
CA GLU A 132 -14.80 18.09 -12.20
C GLU A 132 -14.45 18.86 -13.47
N ARG A 133 -13.19 18.79 -13.92
CA ARG A 133 -12.73 19.45 -15.16
C ARG A 133 -13.46 18.90 -16.39
N ALA A 134 -13.66 17.58 -16.46
CA ALA A 134 -14.41 16.96 -17.55
C ALA A 134 -15.88 17.43 -17.57
N GLY A 135 -16.51 17.56 -16.39
CA GLY A 135 -17.86 18.11 -16.25
C GLY A 135 -17.98 19.55 -16.73
N GLN A 136 -17.01 20.41 -16.41
CA GLN A 136 -16.98 21.81 -16.86
C GLN A 136 -16.86 21.93 -18.39
N MET A 137 -16.02 21.11 -19.02
CA MET A 137 -15.84 21.11 -20.48
C MET A 137 -17.12 20.68 -21.22
N THR A 138 -17.80 19.64 -20.73
CA THR A 138 -19.07 19.18 -21.33
C THR A 138 -20.23 20.14 -21.09
N GLY A 139 -20.25 20.86 -19.96
CA GLY A 139 -21.22 21.92 -19.68
C GLY A 139 -21.05 23.15 -20.59
N TRP A 140 -19.81 23.53 -20.90
CA TRP A 140 -19.49 24.60 -21.84
C TRP A 140 -19.95 24.29 -23.27
N GLU A 141 -19.77 23.05 -23.74
CA GLU A 141 -20.22 22.63 -25.07
C GLU A 141 -21.75 22.65 -25.23
N LYS A 142 -22.51 22.44 -24.15
CA LYS A 142 -23.98 22.53 -24.16
C LYS A 142 -24.53 23.96 -24.11
N GLY A 143 -23.70 24.94 -23.74
CA GLY A 143 -24.09 26.36 -23.62
C GLY A 143 -23.75 27.22 -24.85
N LYS A 144 -23.10 26.63 -25.86
CA LYS A 144 -22.89 27.21 -27.20
C LYS A 144 -23.87 26.62 -28.20
#